data_AF-A0A182EAK0-F1
#
_entry.id   AF-A0A182EAK0-F1
#
_cell.length_a   1.000
_cell.length_b   1.000
_cell.length_c   1.000
_cell.angle_alpha   90.00
_cell.angle_beta   90.00
_cell.angle_gamma   90.00
#
_symmetry.space_group_name_H-M   'P 1'
#
loop_
_entity.id
_entity.type
_entity.pdbx_description
1 polymer ?
#
loop_
_entity_poly.entity_id
_entity_poly.type
_entity_poly.pdbx_seq_one_letter_code
_entity_poly.pdbx_strand_id
1 'polypeptide(L)'
;DFERIDKVIDDNPKLAYEQLKEIYDNNEEMKTNIDLLWRLGKACFLWANTLQKRDSKKKLLIFEGRTYATAAYAFDENNGEALRWAAILIGSATNFLGPKEKIEQGKIFKAYLDRAIKMQSTEYSLLHSRGRFSYEVANLSWIEKRLCNALFSQVPDSSIDEALNDFLEAEKYSPNVWPENLLYIARCYVVMKNKKLAKKYLEKVEMVERLDEAELEALIEVRTAVSKLK
;
A
#
# COMPACT_ATOMS: atom_id res chain seq x y z
N ASP A 1 21.55 -12.15 -11.49
CA ASP A 1 20.89 -13.19 -10.68
C ASP A 1 19.96 -12.49 -9.69
N PHE A 2 18.66 -12.75 -9.80
CA PHE A 2 17.65 -12.09 -8.98
C PHE A 2 17.64 -12.56 -7.53
N GLU A 3 18.13 -13.77 -7.22
CA GLU A 3 18.15 -14.27 -5.84
C GLU A 3 18.97 -13.38 -4.90
N ARG A 4 20.06 -12.80 -5.41
CA ARG A 4 20.89 -11.86 -4.64
C ARG A 4 20.18 -10.54 -4.41
N ILE A 5 19.42 -10.06 -5.40
CA ILE A 5 18.66 -8.81 -5.32
C ILE A 5 17.52 -8.99 -4.31
N ASP A 6 16.82 -10.13 -4.34
CA ASP A 6 15.71 -10.42 -3.42
C ASP A 6 16.15 -10.45 -1.96
N LYS A 7 17.40 -10.82 -1.68
CA LYS A 7 17.99 -10.78 -0.32
C LYS A 7 18.33 -9.38 0.17
N VAL A 8 18.45 -8.40 -0.72
CA VAL A 8 18.90 -7.04 -0.38
C VAL A 8 17.77 -6.01 -0.54
N ILE A 9 16.75 -6.30 -1.35
CA ILE A 9 15.72 -5.32 -1.74
C ILE A 9 14.93 -4.77 -0.56
N ASP A 10 14.70 -5.56 0.49
CA ASP A 10 13.97 -5.12 1.67
C ASP A 10 14.87 -4.31 2.63
N ASP A 11 16.17 -4.60 2.70
CA ASP A 11 17.14 -3.93 3.58
C ASP A 11 17.76 -2.67 2.95
N ASN A 12 18.01 -2.69 1.64
CA ASN A 12 18.61 -1.61 0.88
C ASN A 12 17.94 -1.48 -0.51
N PRO A 13 16.70 -0.98 -0.55
CA PRO A 13 15.92 -0.89 -1.78
C PRO A 13 16.54 0.06 -2.83
N LYS A 14 17.29 1.07 -2.39
CA LYS A 14 18.05 1.95 -3.29
C LYS A 14 19.10 1.17 -4.07
N LEU A 15 19.93 0.38 -3.37
CA LEU A 15 20.97 -0.43 -4.03
C LEU A 15 20.34 -1.47 -4.97
N ALA A 16 19.27 -2.12 -4.53
CA ALA A 16 18.53 -3.05 -5.37
C ALA A 16 17.99 -2.37 -6.65
N TYR A 17 17.41 -1.17 -6.52
CA TYR A 17 16.98 -0.38 -7.66
C TYR A 17 18.14 -0.09 -8.62
N GLU A 18 19.28 0.39 -8.11
CA GLU A 18 20.45 0.73 -8.94
C GLU A 18 20.95 -0.48 -9.73
N GLN A 19 21.04 -1.67 -9.09
CA GLN A 19 21.45 -2.91 -9.75
C GLN A 19 20.43 -3.39 -10.80
N LEU A 20 19.14 -3.35 -10.47
CA LEU A 20 18.07 -3.70 -11.41
C LEU A 20 18.04 -2.74 -12.60
N LYS A 21 18.27 -1.45 -12.36
CA LYS A 21 18.24 -0.40 -13.36
C LYS A 21 19.41 -0.52 -14.32
N GLU A 22 20.60 -0.87 -13.81
CA GLU A 22 21.76 -1.19 -14.64
C GLU A 22 21.48 -2.36 -15.60
N ILE A 23 20.81 -3.42 -15.13
CA ILE A 23 20.40 -4.55 -15.99
C ILE A 23 19.41 -4.08 -17.07
N TYR A 24 18.43 -3.26 -16.68
CA TYR A 24 17.40 -2.75 -17.59
C TYR A 24 17.98 -1.83 -18.68
N ASP A 25 18.90 -0.93 -18.32
CA ASP A 25 19.44 0.08 -19.23
C ASP A 25 20.48 -0.52 -20.20
N ASN A 26 21.20 -1.57 -19.79
CA ASN A 26 22.26 -2.19 -20.59
C ASN A 26 21.82 -3.38 -21.46
N ASN A 27 20.56 -3.83 -21.34
CA ASN A 27 20.07 -4.99 -22.09
C ASN A 27 18.61 -4.80 -22.57
N GLU A 28 18.43 -4.61 -23.88
CA GLU A 28 17.12 -4.42 -24.51
C GLU A 28 16.18 -5.62 -24.31
N GLU A 29 16.68 -6.85 -24.32
CA GLU A 29 15.86 -8.05 -24.10
C GLU A 29 15.31 -8.09 -22.67
N MET A 30 16.04 -7.51 -21.72
CA MET A 30 15.61 -7.47 -20.33
C MET A 30 14.49 -6.46 -20.08
N LYS A 31 14.23 -5.53 -20.99
CA LYS A 31 13.16 -4.53 -20.84
C LYS A 31 11.75 -5.12 -20.91
N THR A 32 11.61 -6.34 -21.42
CA THR A 32 10.35 -7.10 -21.42
C THR A 32 10.34 -8.26 -20.43
N ASN A 33 11.43 -8.44 -19.67
CA ASN A 33 11.54 -9.49 -18.68
C ASN A 33 10.64 -9.18 -17.48
N ILE A 34 9.58 -9.96 -17.31
CA ILE A 34 8.56 -9.78 -16.25
C ILE A 34 9.21 -9.75 -14.86
N ASP A 35 10.16 -10.65 -14.61
CA ASP A 35 10.85 -10.78 -13.32
C ASP A 35 11.71 -9.59 -12.94
N LEU A 36 12.31 -8.93 -13.93
CA LEU A 36 13.03 -7.68 -13.75
C LEU A 36 12.05 -6.54 -13.44
N LEU A 37 10.99 -6.43 -14.23
CA LEU A 37 10.08 -5.29 -14.20
C LEU A 37 9.29 -5.20 -12.89
N TRP A 38 8.75 -6.32 -12.39
CA TRP A 38 8.03 -6.26 -11.12
C TRP A 38 8.99 -5.98 -9.95
N ARG A 39 10.25 -6.46 -10.01
CA ARG A 39 11.29 -6.15 -9.01
C ARG A 39 11.70 -4.69 -9.04
N LEU A 40 11.82 -4.09 -10.22
CA LEU A 40 12.01 -2.64 -10.37
C LEU A 40 10.86 -1.87 -9.72
N GLY A 41 9.61 -2.30 -9.97
CA GLY A 41 8.43 -1.78 -9.29
C GLY A 41 8.56 -1.85 -7.76
N LYS A 42 8.85 -3.04 -7.22
CA LYS A 42 9.09 -3.27 -5.78
C LYS A 42 10.17 -2.34 -5.23
N ALA A 43 11.34 -2.29 -5.87
CA ALA A 43 12.47 -1.49 -5.42
C ALA A 43 12.14 0.01 -5.40
N CYS A 44 11.44 0.51 -6.43
CA CYS A 44 10.95 1.89 -6.47
C CYS A 44 10.00 2.18 -5.29
N PHE A 45 9.03 1.30 -5.02
CA PHE A 45 8.08 1.47 -3.92
C PHE A 45 8.79 1.51 -2.57
N LEU A 46 9.65 0.52 -2.31
CA LEU A 46 10.37 0.42 -1.04
C LEU A 46 11.34 1.60 -0.87
N TRP A 47 12.06 1.99 -1.91
CA TRP A 47 12.95 3.15 -1.85
C TRP A 47 12.16 4.43 -1.59
N ALA A 48 11.02 4.63 -2.24
CA ALA A 48 10.17 5.77 -1.96
C ALA A 48 9.80 5.82 -0.47
N ASN A 49 9.47 4.68 0.15
CA ASN A 49 9.09 4.61 1.56
C ASN A 49 10.25 4.86 2.53
N THR A 50 11.52 4.72 2.12
CA THR A 50 12.65 5.13 2.97
C THR A 50 12.90 6.65 2.98
N LEU A 51 12.28 7.41 2.08
CA LEU A 51 12.50 8.85 1.97
C LEU A 51 11.64 9.63 2.96
N GLN A 52 12.04 10.87 3.25
CA GLN A 52 11.23 11.79 4.07
C GLN A 52 9.90 12.11 3.39
N LYS A 53 8.87 12.48 4.18
CA LYS A 53 7.52 12.72 3.66
C LYS A 53 7.44 13.80 2.56
N ARG A 54 8.25 14.85 2.67
CA ARG A 54 8.26 15.99 1.74
C ARG A 54 9.25 15.84 0.58
N ASP A 55 9.94 14.70 0.48
CA ASP A 55 10.90 14.46 -0.58
C ASP A 55 10.18 14.32 -1.94
N SER A 56 10.50 15.21 -2.89
CA SER A 56 9.89 15.23 -4.21
C SER A 56 10.18 13.95 -5.01
N LYS A 57 11.25 13.23 -4.68
CA LYS A 57 11.64 11.96 -5.32
C LYS A 57 10.66 10.84 -5.01
N LYS A 58 9.91 10.89 -3.89
CA LYS A 58 8.84 9.92 -3.58
C LYS A 58 7.86 9.81 -4.74
N LYS A 59 7.36 10.94 -5.22
CA LYS A 59 6.42 10.98 -6.36
C LYS A 59 7.04 10.32 -7.58
N LEU A 60 8.26 10.72 -7.95
CA LEU A 60 8.95 10.20 -9.13
C LEU A 60 9.12 8.68 -9.09
N LEU A 61 9.61 8.14 -7.96
CA LEU A 61 9.80 6.71 -7.76
C LEU A 61 8.48 5.93 -7.84
N ILE A 62 7.40 6.44 -7.24
CA ILE A 62 6.10 5.76 -7.27
C ILE A 62 5.54 5.69 -8.70
N PHE A 63 5.64 6.77 -9.49
CA PHE A 63 5.19 6.75 -10.88
C PHE A 63 6.09 5.90 -11.79
N GLU A 64 7.40 5.91 -11.56
CA GLU A 64 8.34 5.04 -12.29
C GLU A 64 8.08 3.57 -11.97
N GLY A 65 8.00 3.21 -10.69
CA GLY A 65 7.69 1.86 -10.25
C GLY A 65 6.37 1.36 -10.83
N ARG A 66 5.32 2.21 -10.80
CA ARG A 66 4.03 1.91 -11.42
C ARG A 66 4.18 1.57 -12.91
N THR A 67 4.98 2.33 -13.64
CA THR A 67 5.24 2.08 -15.06
C THR A 67 5.81 0.68 -15.26
N TYR A 68 6.87 0.31 -14.54
CA TYR A 68 7.46 -1.03 -14.64
C TYR A 68 6.49 -2.14 -14.22
N ALA A 69 5.81 -1.99 -13.08
CA ALA A 69 4.91 -3.03 -12.58
C ALA A 69 3.69 -3.26 -13.49
N THR A 70 3.11 -2.19 -14.06
CA THR A 70 2.03 -2.33 -15.04
C THR A 70 2.50 -2.92 -16.36
N ALA A 71 3.73 -2.64 -16.79
CA ALA A 71 4.32 -3.30 -17.95
C ALA A 71 4.54 -4.80 -17.69
N ALA A 72 5.07 -5.18 -16.52
CA ALA A 72 5.23 -6.57 -16.12
C ALA A 72 3.91 -7.35 -16.20
N TYR A 73 2.84 -6.76 -15.66
CA TYR A 73 1.51 -7.36 -15.69
C TYR A 73 0.92 -7.43 -17.11
N ALA A 74 1.19 -6.44 -17.96
CA ALA A 74 0.74 -6.45 -19.35
C ALA A 74 1.44 -7.54 -20.19
N PHE A 75 2.67 -7.93 -19.84
CA PHE A 75 3.37 -9.04 -20.50
C PHE A 75 2.86 -10.42 -20.05
N ASP A 76 2.42 -10.56 -18.80
CA ASP A 76 1.76 -11.76 -18.31
C ASP A 76 0.74 -11.44 -17.20
N GLU A 77 -0.54 -11.44 -17.56
CA GLU A 77 -1.62 -11.16 -16.61
C GLU A 77 -1.88 -12.28 -15.60
N ASN A 78 -1.21 -13.43 -15.75
CA ASN A 78 -1.26 -14.55 -14.80
C ASN A 78 -0.06 -14.59 -13.86
N ASN A 79 0.86 -13.61 -13.94
CA ASN A 79 1.96 -13.50 -13.01
C ASN A 79 1.51 -12.78 -11.72
N GLY A 80 1.58 -13.49 -10.59
CA GLY A 80 1.07 -13.02 -9.30
C GLY A 80 1.84 -11.82 -8.77
N GLU A 81 3.17 -11.86 -8.81
CA GLU A 81 4.01 -10.76 -8.33
C GLU A 81 3.86 -9.51 -9.21
N ALA A 82 3.76 -9.67 -10.54
CA ALA A 82 3.49 -8.56 -11.45
C ALA A 82 2.14 -7.89 -11.13
N LEU A 83 1.07 -8.68 -10.97
CA LEU A 83 -0.26 -8.17 -10.62
C LEU A 83 -0.27 -7.50 -9.23
N ARG A 84 0.36 -8.12 -8.24
CA ARG A 84 0.49 -7.58 -6.87
C ARG A 84 1.16 -6.22 -6.87
N TRP A 85 2.36 -6.11 -7.46
CA TRP A 85 3.10 -4.85 -7.47
C TRP A 85 2.39 -3.79 -8.33
N ALA A 86 1.74 -4.20 -9.43
CA ALA A 86 0.89 -3.28 -10.20
C ALA A 86 -0.24 -2.71 -9.33
N ALA A 87 -0.97 -3.54 -8.60
CA ALA A 87 -2.04 -3.09 -7.70
C ALA A 87 -1.51 -2.12 -6.63
N ILE A 88 -0.44 -2.48 -5.93
CA ILE A 88 0.16 -1.66 -4.86
C ILE A 88 0.59 -0.29 -5.40
N LEU A 89 1.29 -0.25 -6.54
CA LEU A 89 1.81 1.00 -7.11
C LEU A 89 0.73 1.87 -7.76
N ILE A 90 -0.32 1.27 -8.35
CA ILE A 90 -1.50 2.02 -8.81
C ILE A 90 -2.17 2.71 -7.62
N GLY A 91 -2.40 1.98 -6.52
CA GLY A 91 -2.99 2.54 -5.30
C GLY A 91 -2.11 3.64 -4.69
N SER A 92 -0.80 3.39 -4.60
CA SER A 92 0.17 4.34 -4.04
C SER A 92 0.27 5.64 -4.83
N ALA A 93 0.18 5.56 -6.16
CA ALA A 93 0.20 6.73 -7.03
C ALA A 93 -0.96 7.70 -6.75
N THR A 94 -2.10 7.20 -6.23
CA THR A 94 -3.26 8.04 -5.92
C THR A 94 -2.99 9.10 -4.83
N ASN A 95 -1.99 8.88 -3.98
CA ASN A 95 -1.58 9.86 -2.96
C ASN A 95 -0.98 11.14 -3.56
N PHE A 96 -0.63 11.14 -4.86
CA PHE A 96 0.00 12.25 -5.55
C PHE A 96 -0.88 12.86 -6.65
N LEU A 97 -2.14 12.46 -6.73
CA LEU A 97 -3.10 12.88 -7.74
C LEU A 97 -4.10 13.89 -7.19
N GLY A 98 -4.69 14.69 -8.08
CA GLY A 98 -5.79 15.57 -7.72
C GLY A 98 -7.06 14.77 -7.36
N PRO A 99 -8.04 15.35 -6.66
CA PRO A 99 -9.23 14.63 -6.20
C PRO A 99 -9.97 13.89 -7.32
N LYS A 100 -10.17 14.52 -8.49
CA LYS A 100 -10.84 13.88 -9.63
C LYS A 100 -10.09 12.64 -10.13
N GLU A 101 -8.80 12.79 -10.40
CA GLU A 101 -7.93 11.71 -10.87
C GLU A 101 -7.80 10.58 -9.83
N LYS A 102 -7.72 10.91 -8.54
CA LYS A 102 -7.69 9.91 -7.46
C LYS A 102 -8.90 9.01 -7.52
N ILE A 103 -10.10 9.55 -7.75
CA ILE A 103 -11.30 8.71 -7.80
C ILE A 103 -11.33 7.86 -9.09
N GLU A 104 -10.91 8.41 -10.24
CA GLU A 104 -10.78 7.66 -11.50
C GLU A 104 -9.80 6.49 -11.36
N GLN A 105 -8.64 6.74 -10.75
CA GLN A 105 -7.65 5.73 -10.45
C GLN A 105 -8.12 4.75 -9.36
N GLY A 106 -9.00 5.16 -8.45
CA GLY A 106 -9.60 4.29 -7.43
C GLY A 106 -10.36 3.11 -8.05
N LYS A 107 -11.05 3.31 -9.18
CA LYS A 107 -11.68 2.21 -9.93
C LYS A 107 -10.68 1.21 -10.48
N ILE A 108 -9.63 1.72 -11.12
CA ILE A 108 -8.58 0.89 -11.71
C ILE A 108 -7.88 0.10 -10.59
N PHE A 109 -7.50 0.78 -9.51
CA PHE A 109 -6.92 0.17 -8.33
C PHE A 109 -7.78 -0.98 -7.79
N LYS A 110 -9.10 -0.75 -7.60
CA LYS A 110 -10.01 -1.77 -7.07
C LYS A 110 -10.07 -3.01 -7.95
N ALA A 111 -10.10 -2.85 -9.27
CA ALA A 111 -10.11 -3.97 -10.21
C ALA A 111 -8.82 -4.81 -10.12
N TYR A 112 -7.66 -4.16 -10.08
CA TYR A 112 -6.37 -4.84 -9.90
C TYR A 112 -6.29 -5.54 -8.55
N LEU A 113 -6.67 -4.84 -7.48
CA LEU A 113 -6.64 -5.36 -6.11
C LEU A 113 -7.53 -6.59 -5.94
N ASP A 114 -8.76 -6.55 -6.48
CA ASP A 114 -9.68 -7.69 -6.39
C ASP A 114 -9.16 -8.91 -7.14
N ARG A 115 -8.52 -8.71 -8.31
CA ARG A 115 -7.87 -9.80 -9.04
C ARG A 115 -6.66 -10.33 -8.27
N ALA A 116 -5.84 -9.45 -7.72
CA ALA A 116 -4.65 -9.81 -6.97
C ALA A 116 -5.00 -10.66 -5.74
N ILE A 117 -6.02 -10.27 -4.98
CA ILE A 117 -6.47 -11.03 -3.79
C ILE A 117 -7.07 -12.37 -4.17
N LYS A 118 -7.80 -12.48 -5.28
CA LYS A 118 -8.28 -13.78 -5.77
C LYS A 118 -7.13 -14.74 -6.09
N MET A 119 -6.01 -14.21 -6.56
CA MET A 119 -4.83 -14.99 -6.91
C MET A 119 -3.93 -15.31 -5.69
N GLN A 120 -3.81 -14.36 -4.76
CA GLN A 120 -2.94 -14.45 -3.58
C GLN A 120 -3.72 -14.06 -2.33
N SER A 121 -4.64 -14.93 -1.89
CA SER A 121 -5.63 -14.62 -0.84
C SER A 121 -5.06 -14.39 0.56
N THR A 122 -3.82 -14.82 0.81
CA THR A 122 -3.14 -14.69 2.10
C THR A 122 -2.01 -13.67 2.05
N GLU A 123 -1.84 -12.95 0.93
CA GLU A 123 -0.78 -11.97 0.81
C GLU A 123 -1.12 -10.73 1.65
N TYR A 124 -0.40 -10.56 2.76
CA TYR A 124 -0.68 -9.56 3.79
C TYR A 124 -0.70 -8.13 3.23
N SER A 125 0.16 -7.82 2.26
CA SER A 125 0.23 -6.50 1.62
C SER A 125 -1.02 -6.15 0.79
N LEU A 126 -1.65 -7.15 0.17
CA LEU A 126 -2.90 -6.99 -0.57
C LEU A 126 -4.10 -6.89 0.37
N LEU A 127 -4.14 -7.70 1.43
CA LEU A 127 -5.16 -7.61 2.48
C LEU A 127 -5.13 -6.23 3.13
N HIS A 128 -3.95 -5.74 3.51
CA HIS A 128 -3.79 -4.39 4.02
C HIS A 128 -4.28 -3.32 3.02
N SER A 129 -3.95 -3.47 1.74
CA SER A 129 -4.40 -2.55 0.68
C SER A 129 -5.93 -2.51 0.56
N ARG A 130 -6.62 -3.65 0.70
CA ARG A 130 -8.09 -3.72 0.72
C ARG A 130 -8.68 -3.14 2.01
N GLY A 131 -8.03 -3.38 3.14
CA GLY A 131 -8.39 -2.74 4.41
C GLY A 131 -8.32 -1.21 4.31
N ARG A 132 -7.23 -0.68 3.74
CA ARG A 132 -7.06 0.76 3.50
C ARG A 132 -8.12 1.32 2.57
N PHE A 133 -8.41 0.64 1.46
CA PHE A 133 -9.47 1.03 0.54
C PHE A 133 -10.82 1.13 1.26
N SER A 134 -11.20 0.07 1.98
CA SER A 134 -12.46 0.00 2.72
C SER A 134 -12.55 1.08 3.81
N TYR A 135 -11.45 1.32 4.53
CA TYR A 135 -11.37 2.37 5.55
C TYR A 135 -11.53 3.77 4.96
N GLU A 136 -10.85 4.07 3.85
CA GLU A 136 -10.97 5.37 3.17
C GLU A 136 -12.40 5.58 2.65
N VAL A 137 -12.99 4.57 1.99
CA VAL A 137 -14.35 4.62 1.45
C VAL A 137 -15.41 4.80 2.55
N ALA A 138 -15.28 4.06 3.65
CA ALA A 138 -16.19 4.17 4.80
C ALA A 138 -16.17 5.58 5.42
N ASN A 139 -15.01 6.22 5.44
CA ASN A 139 -14.79 7.55 6.02
C ASN A 139 -14.96 8.72 5.04
N LEU A 140 -15.32 8.47 3.76
CA LEU A 140 -15.62 9.56 2.83
C LEU A 140 -16.74 10.45 3.39
N SER A 141 -16.53 11.76 3.35
CA SER A 141 -17.56 12.75 3.63
C SER A 141 -18.72 12.62 2.65
N TRP A 142 -19.88 13.17 3.04
CA TRP A 142 -21.06 13.14 2.18
C TRP A 142 -20.84 13.87 0.82
N ILE A 143 -19.99 14.90 0.80
CA ILE A 143 -19.63 15.63 -0.42
C ILE A 143 -18.76 14.74 -1.32
N GLU A 144 -17.78 14.04 -0.76
CA GLU A 144 -16.93 13.12 -1.51
C GLU A 144 -17.74 11.93 -2.04
N LYS A 145 -18.65 11.37 -1.24
CA LYS A 145 -19.57 10.29 -1.70
C LYS A 145 -20.41 10.73 -2.89
N ARG A 146 -20.92 11.98 -2.89
CA ARG A 146 -21.66 12.55 -4.03
C ARG A 146 -20.80 12.71 -5.27
N LEU A 147 -19.58 13.23 -5.13
CA LEU A 147 -18.65 13.39 -6.26
C LEU A 147 -18.32 12.02 -6.88
N CYS A 148 -18.04 11.03 -6.04
CA CYS A 148 -17.77 9.68 -6.51
C CYS A 148 -19.01 9.06 -7.18
N ASN A 149 -20.22 9.18 -6.61
CA ASN A 149 -21.45 8.68 -7.25
C ASN A 149 -21.70 9.30 -8.63
N ALA A 150 -21.46 10.61 -8.78
CA ALA A 150 -21.64 11.31 -10.05
C ALA A 150 -20.66 10.84 -11.13
N LEU A 151 -19.43 10.49 -10.76
CA LEU A 151 -18.39 10.01 -11.68
C LEU A 151 -18.47 8.51 -11.96
N PHE A 152 -19.04 7.72 -11.04
CA PHE A 152 -18.86 6.27 -11.02
C PHE A 152 -20.13 5.43 -10.91
N SER A 153 -21.30 6.06 -11.01
CA SER A 153 -22.64 5.49 -10.86
C SER A 153 -22.96 5.07 -9.42
N GLN A 154 -22.04 4.40 -8.72
CA GLN A 154 -22.16 4.09 -7.30
C GLN A 154 -20.78 3.96 -6.64
N VAL A 155 -20.59 4.54 -5.47
CA VAL A 155 -19.44 4.29 -4.59
C VAL A 155 -19.58 2.87 -4.02
N PRO A 156 -18.51 2.05 -3.98
CA PRO A 156 -18.56 0.78 -3.27
C PRO A 156 -19.03 1.02 -1.84
N ASP A 157 -20.04 0.27 -1.36
CA ASP A 157 -20.32 0.29 0.07
C ASP A 157 -19.16 -0.42 0.78
N SER A 158 -18.56 0.25 1.75
CA SER A 158 -17.52 -0.31 2.61
C SER A 158 -17.73 0.15 4.04
N SER A 159 -17.42 -0.75 4.96
CA SER A 159 -17.58 -0.57 6.40
C SER A 159 -16.24 -0.60 7.12
N ILE A 160 -16.23 -0.05 8.33
CA ILE A 160 -15.07 -0.12 9.23
C ILE A 160 -14.81 -1.56 9.66
N ASP A 161 -15.84 -2.39 9.81
CA ASP A 161 -15.71 -3.81 10.14
C ASP A 161 -15.00 -4.60 9.04
N GLU A 162 -15.33 -4.36 7.76
CA GLU A 162 -14.62 -4.97 6.62
C GLU A 162 -13.14 -4.56 6.61
N ALA A 163 -12.86 -3.27 6.82
CA ALA A 163 -11.49 -2.77 6.90
C ALA A 163 -10.72 -3.45 8.05
N LEU A 164 -11.33 -3.52 9.24
CA LEU A 164 -10.73 -4.14 10.41
C LEU A 164 -10.43 -5.62 10.18
N ASN A 165 -11.35 -6.37 9.57
CA ASN A 165 -11.15 -7.79 9.27
C ASN A 165 -9.94 -8.00 8.36
N ASP A 166 -9.80 -7.17 7.32
CA ASP A 166 -8.66 -7.21 6.41
C ASP A 166 -7.33 -6.90 7.12
N PHE A 167 -7.30 -5.87 7.98
CA PHE A 167 -6.09 -5.53 8.71
C PHE A 167 -5.69 -6.61 9.73
N LEU A 168 -6.67 -7.26 10.37
CA LEU A 168 -6.44 -8.39 11.28
C LEU A 168 -5.91 -9.62 10.54
N GLU A 169 -6.45 -9.92 9.35
CA GLU A 169 -5.95 -11.02 8.53
C GLU A 169 -4.57 -10.71 7.94
N ALA A 170 -4.31 -9.45 7.57
CA ALA A 170 -2.97 -8.98 7.19
C ALA A 170 -1.96 -9.13 8.33
N GLU A 171 -2.33 -8.75 9.56
CA GLU A 171 -1.49 -8.94 10.77
C GLU A 171 -1.14 -10.42 10.99
N LYS A 172 -2.09 -11.33 10.73
CA LYS A 172 -1.90 -12.77 10.91
C LYS A 172 -0.90 -13.36 9.91
N TYR A 173 -0.87 -12.88 8.67
CA TYR A 173 0.04 -13.37 7.62
C TYR A 173 1.33 -12.57 7.50
N SER A 174 1.43 -11.40 8.14
CA SER A 174 2.63 -10.57 8.08
C SER A 174 3.81 -11.32 8.70
N PRO A 175 4.98 -11.41 8.02
CA PRO A 175 6.14 -12.11 8.54
C PRO A 175 6.82 -11.35 9.69
N ASN A 176 6.62 -10.02 9.73
CA ASN A 176 7.22 -9.11 10.70
C ASN A 176 6.16 -8.20 11.30
N VAL A 177 6.47 -7.60 12.45
CA VAL A 177 5.64 -6.53 13.01
C VAL A 177 5.59 -5.36 12.04
N TRP A 178 4.39 -4.94 11.65
CA TRP A 178 4.19 -3.86 10.68
C TRP A 178 3.42 -2.70 11.32
N PRO A 179 4.10 -1.62 11.74
CA PRO A 179 3.48 -0.54 12.49
C PRO A 179 2.31 0.13 11.76
N GLU A 180 2.44 0.37 10.44
CA GLU A 180 1.35 0.95 9.64
C GLU A 180 0.07 0.13 9.76
N ASN A 181 0.14 -1.19 9.61
CA ASN A 181 -1.02 -2.07 9.71
C ASN A 181 -1.64 -2.02 11.12
N LEU A 182 -0.81 -2.09 12.17
CA LEU A 182 -1.26 -2.00 13.56
C LEU A 182 -1.96 -0.66 13.86
N LEU A 183 -1.44 0.44 13.33
CA LEU A 183 -2.03 1.77 13.47
C LEU A 183 -3.41 1.84 12.79
N TYR A 184 -3.58 1.21 11.62
CA TYR A 184 -4.88 1.09 10.98
C TYR A 184 -5.87 0.24 11.76
N ILE A 185 -5.43 -0.86 12.41
CA ILE A 185 -6.27 -1.63 13.33
C ILE A 185 -6.74 -0.75 14.50
N ALA A 186 -5.81 0.01 15.10
CA ALA A 186 -6.13 0.93 16.19
C ALA A 186 -7.13 2.02 15.74
N ARG A 187 -6.96 2.59 14.55
CA ARG A 187 -7.91 3.55 13.94
C ARG A 187 -9.30 2.97 13.80
N CYS A 188 -9.44 1.74 13.32
CA CYS A 188 -10.74 1.08 13.21
C CYS A 188 -11.42 0.99 14.58
N TYR A 189 -10.69 0.54 15.62
CA TYR A 189 -11.23 0.50 16.97
C TYR A 189 -11.55 1.87 17.56
N VAL A 190 -10.83 2.92 17.17
CA VAL A 190 -11.20 4.31 17.53
C VAL A 190 -12.54 4.69 16.94
N VAL A 191 -12.75 4.44 15.64
CA VAL A 191 -14.03 4.74 14.97
C VAL A 191 -15.18 3.96 15.60
N MET A 192 -14.94 2.70 15.98
CA MET A 192 -15.89 1.84 16.69
C MET A 192 -16.03 2.17 18.19
N LYS A 193 -15.33 3.21 18.69
CA LYS A 193 -15.30 3.62 20.10
C LYS A 193 -14.84 2.53 21.08
N ASN A 194 -14.09 1.54 20.60
CA ASN A 194 -13.52 0.47 21.41
C ASN A 194 -12.13 0.85 21.95
N LYS A 195 -12.12 1.68 23.00
CA LYS A 195 -10.90 2.22 23.61
C LYS A 195 -9.93 1.13 24.08
N LYS A 196 -10.44 0.01 24.62
CA LYS A 196 -9.62 -1.09 25.14
C LYS A 196 -8.80 -1.75 24.02
N LEU A 197 -9.44 -2.09 22.91
CA LEU A 197 -8.75 -2.71 21.78
C LEU A 197 -7.87 -1.70 21.05
N ALA A 198 -8.29 -0.45 20.88
CA ALA A 198 -7.44 0.58 20.30
C ALA A 198 -6.12 0.74 21.08
N LYS A 199 -6.17 0.80 22.42
CA LYS A 199 -4.97 0.83 23.28
C LYS A 199 -4.07 -0.39 23.10
N LYS A 200 -4.65 -1.59 23.07
CA LYS A 200 -3.90 -2.85 22.88
C LYS A 200 -3.04 -2.81 21.62
N TYR A 201 -3.56 -2.28 20.51
CA TYR A 201 -2.80 -2.21 19.26
C TYR A 201 -1.79 -1.05 19.24
N LEU A 202 -2.08 0.07 19.92
CA LEU A 202 -1.09 1.13 20.14
C LEU A 202 0.12 0.65 20.95
N GLU A 203 -0.12 -0.12 22.01
CA GLU A 203 0.95 -0.70 22.84
C GLU A 203 1.89 -1.59 22.02
N LYS A 204 1.35 -2.35 21.05
CA LYS A 204 2.19 -3.12 20.10
C LYS A 204 3.08 -2.22 19.24
N VAL A 205 2.55 -1.11 18.75
CA VAL A 205 3.33 -0.14 17.94
C VAL A 205 4.43 0.51 18.79
N GLU A 206 4.14 0.82 20.04
CA GLU A 206 5.10 1.43 20.98
C GLU A 206 6.26 0.50 21.37
N MET A 207 6.12 -0.82 21.15
CA MET A 207 7.20 -1.80 21.33
C MET A 207 8.17 -1.87 20.15
N VAL A 208 7.88 -1.19 19.04
CA VAL A 208 8.74 -1.19 17.85
C VAL A 208 9.90 -0.21 18.08
N GLU A 209 11.14 -0.72 18.00
CA GLU A 209 12.34 0.04 18.35
C GLU A 209 12.56 1.28 17.48
N ARG A 210 12.19 1.20 16.20
CA ARG A 210 12.43 2.24 15.20
C ARG A 210 11.17 2.43 14.36
N LEU A 211 10.53 3.57 14.54
CA LEU A 211 9.44 4.05 13.71
C LEU A 211 9.97 5.14 12.78
N ASP A 212 9.48 5.17 11.55
CA ASP A 212 9.76 6.28 10.65
C ASP A 212 8.95 7.54 11.01
N GLU A 213 9.22 8.65 10.30
CA GLU A 213 8.53 9.93 10.51
C GLU A 213 7.00 9.81 10.37
N ALA A 214 6.53 9.09 9.36
CA ALA A 214 5.10 8.94 9.07
C ALA A 214 4.41 8.06 10.11
N GLU A 215 5.08 7.01 10.57
CA GLU A 215 4.60 6.12 11.63
C GLU A 215 4.55 6.84 12.98
N LEU A 216 5.54 7.68 13.31
CA LEU A 216 5.52 8.51 14.51
C LEU A 216 4.38 9.54 14.50
N GLU A 217 4.18 10.24 13.38
CA GLU A 217 3.05 11.16 13.21
C GLU A 217 1.71 10.44 13.40
N ALA A 218 1.55 9.27 12.77
CA ALA A 218 0.36 8.44 12.88
C ALA A 218 0.15 7.92 14.30
N LEU A 219 1.20 7.50 14.99
CA LEU A 219 1.13 7.07 16.40
C LEU A 219 0.61 8.20 17.29
N ILE A 220 1.12 9.42 17.13
CA ILE A 220 0.68 10.59 17.91
C ILE A 220 -0.80 10.92 17.61
N GLU A 221 -1.19 10.89 16.33
CA GLU A 221 -2.56 11.10 15.88
C GLU A 221 -3.53 10.11 16.53
N VAL A 222 -3.25 8.81 16.40
CA VAL A 222 -4.12 7.75 16.92
C VAL A 222 -4.14 7.74 18.45
N ARG A 223 -3.00 7.96 19.12
CA ARG A 223 -2.94 8.09 20.58
C ARG A 223 -3.82 9.24 21.09
N THR A 224 -3.80 10.37 20.38
CA THR A 224 -4.65 11.53 20.69
C THR A 224 -6.13 11.23 20.47
N ALA A 225 -6.48 10.44 19.46
CA ALA A 225 -7.86 10.01 19.23
C ALA A 225 -8.34 9.06 20.33
N VAL A 226 -7.50 8.10 20.75
CA VAL A 226 -7.79 7.14 21.83
C VAL A 226 -7.98 7.83 23.17
N SER A 227 -7.21 8.88 23.49
CA SER A 227 -7.33 9.61 24.76
C SER A 227 -8.67 10.35 24.90
N LYS A 228 -9.29 10.74 23.77
CA LYS A 228 -10.59 11.41 23.69
C LYS A 228 -11.79 10.47 23.79
N LEU A 229 -11.59 9.16 23.64
CA LEU A 229 -12.66 8.17 23.84
C LEU A 229 -13.05 8.15 25.32
N LYS A 230 -14.36 8.15 25.61
CA LYS A 230 -14.86 7.99 26.98
C LYS A 230 -14.60 6.56 27.45
#